data_AF-A0A533S5J0-F1
#
_entry.id   AF-A0A533S5J0-F1
#
_cell.length_a   1.000
_cell.length_b   1.000
_cell.length_c   1.000
_cell.angle_alpha   90.00
_cell.angle_beta   90.00
_cell.angle_gamma   90.00
#
_symmetry.space_group_name_H-M   'P 1'
#
loop_
_entity.id
_entity.type
_entity.pdbx_description
1 polymer ?
#
loop_
_entity_poly.entity_id
_entity_poly.type
_entity_poly.pdbx_seq_one_letter_code
_entity_poly.pdbx_strand_id
1 'polypeptide(L)'
;MVNIVLLTNQERLLRLFNSSVVRQAGKVRVAGAIHEVLSLVSPQGQNLIIIQERLGEMSGELLAYRMGEELKGKKVRIVLFGDPETIPLSGRKPFQAVLDSSLSDNELTAAILDIVSTPVAGKRKKKVSAKNKLPQQAAERKPAETNPPVMAENIADVVKIQRSAPYPAQDFSLRDETPVPDASKTSFQAKLESALNEAGSASVVPRREMPLVPPDPSAGPIRVTWGKPTLLHRVRERLRQPRFIIILGVAGAGFLVLMVLLLFYQLKPDRTAVVPGNLPAETGAELKIVSPAFQNLPGALPAFLPRQAADSAYGKANPGWERYQGPLTEFRLFREKGLIRALQIIDRSGQGISPALLATVLTEMAGDRQYVVETTEQKGTYIVEKGSILTGDRIIVYRKEPERSVKAFVLDLK
;
A
#
# COMPACT_ATOMS: atom_id res chain seq x y z
N MET A 1 4.65 26.32 -25.71
CA MET A 1 5.59 25.42 -24.98
C MET A 1 4.80 24.51 -24.05
N VAL A 2 5.14 23.23 -24.03
CA VAL A 2 4.57 22.24 -23.11
C VAL A 2 5.36 22.29 -21.79
N ASN A 3 4.66 22.27 -20.66
CA ASN A 3 5.29 22.08 -19.35
C ASN A 3 5.29 20.60 -19.04
N ILE A 4 6.48 20.01 -18.88
CA ILE A 4 6.64 18.60 -18.59
C ILE A 4 7.05 18.48 -17.11
N VAL A 5 6.26 17.77 -16.32
CA VAL A 5 6.54 17.52 -14.90
C VAL A 5 6.78 16.03 -14.70
N LEU A 6 7.92 15.71 -14.11
CA LEU A 6 8.38 14.34 -13.87
C LEU A 6 8.22 14.01 -12.39
N LEU A 7 7.49 12.94 -12.09
CA LEU A 7 7.35 12.37 -10.76
C LEU A 7 7.96 10.95 -10.77
N THR A 8 9.28 10.89 -10.62
CA THR A 8 10.07 9.65 -10.74
C THR A 8 11.30 9.72 -9.84
N ASN A 9 11.77 8.55 -9.39
CA ASN A 9 13.09 8.38 -8.78
C ASN A 9 14.06 7.57 -9.67
N GLN A 10 13.69 7.25 -10.91
CA GLN A 10 14.56 6.50 -11.82
C GLN A 10 15.55 7.42 -12.54
N GLU A 11 16.83 7.14 -12.35
CA GLU A 11 17.91 7.90 -13.00
C GLU A 11 17.83 7.85 -14.53
N ARG A 12 17.44 6.71 -15.09
CA ARG A 12 17.32 6.52 -16.54
C ARG A 12 16.37 7.55 -17.16
N LEU A 13 15.20 7.72 -16.55
CA LEU A 13 14.20 8.68 -17.02
C LEU A 13 14.69 10.12 -16.82
N LEU A 14 15.32 10.42 -15.69
CA LEU A 14 15.92 11.73 -15.45
C LEU A 14 17.00 12.10 -16.49
N ARG A 15 17.85 11.13 -16.89
CA ARG A 15 18.86 11.33 -17.93
C ARG A 15 18.22 11.61 -19.30
N LEU A 16 17.20 10.84 -19.68
CA LEU A 16 16.49 11.02 -20.95
C LEU A 16 15.83 12.39 -21.07
N PHE A 17 15.18 12.86 -20.01
CA PHE A 17 14.54 14.18 -19.99
C PHE A 17 15.53 15.34 -19.85
N ASN A 18 16.77 15.06 -19.40
CA ASN A 18 17.86 16.02 -19.43
C ASN A 18 18.55 16.11 -20.79
N SER A 19 18.25 15.21 -21.74
CA SER A 19 18.76 15.31 -23.10
C SER A 19 18.27 16.59 -23.80
N SER A 20 19.10 17.13 -24.69
CA SER A 20 18.81 18.35 -25.45
C SER A 20 17.53 18.23 -26.27
N VAL A 21 17.26 17.05 -26.84
CA VAL A 21 16.10 16.77 -27.70
C VAL A 21 14.79 17.00 -26.95
N VAL A 22 14.66 16.46 -25.73
CA VAL A 22 13.41 16.59 -24.96
C VAL A 22 13.25 18.01 -24.39
N ARG A 23 14.35 18.67 -24.02
CA ARG A 23 14.34 20.07 -23.55
C ARG A 23 13.91 21.06 -24.63
N GLN A 24 14.15 20.75 -25.91
CA GLN A 24 13.64 21.57 -27.02
C GLN A 24 12.11 21.47 -27.16
N ALA A 25 11.52 20.34 -26.78
CA ALA A 25 10.07 20.13 -26.86
C ALA A 25 9.30 20.87 -25.76
N GLY A 26 9.91 21.11 -24.59
CA GLY A 26 9.22 21.77 -23.48
C GLY A 26 10.07 22.06 -22.25
N LYS A 27 9.47 22.79 -21.30
CA LYS A 27 10.11 23.08 -20.01
C LYS A 27 9.93 21.88 -19.09
N VAL A 28 11.02 21.14 -18.87
CA VAL A 28 11.06 19.98 -17.97
C VAL A 28 11.30 20.43 -16.53
N ARG A 29 10.52 19.89 -15.59
CA ARG A 29 10.73 20.04 -14.14
C ARG A 29 10.56 18.69 -13.45
N VAL A 30 11.34 18.45 -12.41
CA VAL A 30 11.24 17.25 -11.58
C VAL A 30 10.56 17.62 -10.27
N ALA A 31 9.67 16.77 -9.80
CA ALA A 31 9.00 16.88 -8.50
C ALA A 31 9.25 15.60 -7.70
N GLY A 32 9.47 15.74 -6.39
CA GLY A 32 9.58 14.62 -5.47
C GLY A 32 8.22 14.21 -4.87
N ALA A 33 7.22 15.09 -4.92
CA ALA A 33 5.93 14.89 -4.28
C ALA A 33 4.76 15.52 -5.05
N ILE A 34 3.54 15.05 -4.76
CA ILE A 34 2.30 15.50 -5.42
C ILE A 34 2.09 17.01 -5.27
N HIS A 35 2.31 17.57 -4.08
CA HIS A 35 2.07 18.99 -3.82
C HIS A 35 2.97 19.89 -4.68
N GLU A 36 4.22 19.47 -4.92
CA GLU A 36 5.12 20.16 -5.84
C GLU A 36 4.58 20.11 -7.27
N VAL A 37 4.12 18.94 -7.74
CA VAL A 37 3.52 18.80 -9.08
C VAL A 37 2.37 19.80 -9.27
N LEU A 38 1.46 19.91 -8.30
CA LEU A 38 0.32 20.84 -8.39
C LEU A 38 0.76 22.31 -8.50
N SER A 39 1.85 22.68 -7.82
CA SER A 39 2.42 24.03 -7.87
C SER A 39 3.14 24.32 -9.19
N LEU A 40 3.69 23.29 -9.82
CA LEU A 40 4.42 23.38 -11.09
C LEU A 40 3.50 23.41 -12.31
N VAL A 41 2.25 22.94 -12.16
CA VAL A 41 1.24 22.94 -13.23
C VAL A 41 0.80 24.38 -13.53
N SER A 42 1.10 24.85 -14.74
CA SER A 42 0.73 26.19 -15.18
C SER A 42 -0.73 26.24 -15.65
N PRO A 43 -1.49 27.29 -15.31
CA PRO A 43 -2.88 27.46 -15.77
C PRO A 43 -2.99 27.77 -17.27
N GLN A 44 -1.95 28.32 -17.90
CA GLN A 44 -2.02 28.85 -19.28
C GLN A 44 -1.38 27.95 -20.35
N GLY A 45 -0.97 26.72 -20.01
CA GLY A 45 -0.26 25.82 -20.91
C GLY A 45 -0.82 24.41 -21.00
N GLN A 46 -0.32 23.63 -21.96
CA GLN A 46 -0.43 22.17 -21.93
C GLN A 46 0.55 21.65 -20.88
N ASN A 47 0.04 20.86 -19.95
CA ASN A 47 0.87 20.24 -18.92
C ASN A 47 0.89 18.72 -19.16
N LEU A 48 2.08 18.16 -19.27
CA LEU A 48 2.31 16.72 -19.36
C LEU A 48 2.93 16.27 -18.04
N ILE A 49 2.26 15.37 -17.34
CA ILE A 49 2.74 14.78 -16.08
C ILE A 49 3.10 13.33 -16.37
N ILE A 50 4.34 12.97 -16.10
CA ILE A 50 4.84 11.61 -16.24
C ILE A 50 5.08 11.06 -14.84
N ILE A 51 4.43 9.94 -14.54
CA ILE A 51 4.44 9.31 -13.21
C ILE A 51 5.06 7.94 -13.36
N GLN A 52 6.05 7.63 -12.52
CA GLN A 52 6.56 6.28 -12.42
C GLN A 52 5.52 5.34 -11.78
N GLU A 53 5.38 4.14 -12.32
CA GLU A 53 4.42 3.12 -11.87
C GLU A 53 4.55 2.80 -10.37
N ARG A 54 5.76 2.85 -9.83
CA ARG A 54 6.02 2.75 -8.40
C ARG A 54 6.91 3.89 -7.94
N LEU A 55 6.40 4.73 -7.05
CA LEU A 55 7.17 5.79 -6.40
C LEU A 55 7.15 5.55 -4.89
N GLY A 56 8.23 4.95 -4.39
CA GLY A 56 8.24 4.41 -3.03
C GLY A 56 7.21 3.27 -2.90
N GLU A 57 6.34 3.36 -1.91
CA GLU A 57 5.27 2.38 -1.66
C GLU A 57 3.94 2.71 -2.38
N MET A 58 3.85 3.90 -2.99
CA MET A 58 2.63 4.32 -3.68
C MET A 58 2.62 3.84 -5.13
N SER A 59 1.48 3.26 -5.54
CA SER A 59 1.20 2.99 -6.94
C SER A 59 1.01 4.30 -7.71
N GLY A 60 1.70 4.42 -8.85
CA GLY A 60 1.59 5.53 -9.79
C GLY A 60 0.17 5.70 -10.32
N GLU A 61 -0.62 4.63 -10.37
CA GLU A 61 -2.04 4.70 -10.73
C GLU A 61 -2.86 5.48 -9.68
N LEU A 62 -2.64 5.20 -8.39
CA LEU A 62 -3.30 5.91 -7.30
C LEU A 62 -2.90 7.40 -7.30
N LEU A 63 -1.63 7.68 -7.59
CA LEU A 63 -1.12 9.05 -7.77
C LEU A 63 -1.80 9.74 -8.96
N ALA A 64 -1.92 9.05 -10.10
CA ALA A 64 -2.60 9.56 -11.29
C ALA A 64 -4.08 9.85 -11.00
N TYR A 65 -4.77 8.96 -10.27
CA TYR A 65 -6.16 9.15 -9.88
C TYR A 65 -6.34 10.39 -9.00
N ARG A 66 -5.53 10.51 -7.93
CA ARG A 66 -5.60 11.65 -7.02
C ARG A 66 -5.29 12.97 -7.72
N MET A 67 -4.27 13.01 -8.56
CA MET A 67 -3.94 14.21 -9.35
C MET A 67 -5.01 14.52 -10.40
N GLY A 68 -5.60 13.51 -11.03
CA GLY A 68 -6.70 13.69 -11.97
C GLY A 68 -7.91 14.38 -11.33
N GLU A 69 -8.21 14.04 -10.07
CA GLU A 69 -9.26 14.68 -9.27
C GLU A 69 -8.92 16.14 -8.92
N GLU A 70 -7.70 16.41 -8.44
CA GLU A 70 -7.27 17.75 -8.02
C GLU A 70 -7.02 18.70 -9.21
N LEU A 71 -6.68 18.16 -10.38
CA LEU A 71 -6.42 18.92 -11.60
C LEU A 71 -7.64 18.98 -12.54
N LYS A 72 -8.83 18.61 -12.05
CA LYS A 72 -10.09 18.72 -12.80
C LYS A 72 -10.26 20.14 -13.37
N GLY A 73 -10.47 20.22 -14.69
CA GLY A 73 -10.66 21.48 -15.41
C GLY A 73 -9.38 22.10 -16.00
N LYS A 74 -8.20 21.57 -15.64
CA LYS A 74 -6.93 21.97 -16.27
C LYS A 74 -6.62 21.08 -17.49
N LYS A 75 -5.94 21.63 -18.50
CA LYS A 75 -5.45 20.87 -19.67
C LYS A 75 -4.20 20.08 -19.30
N VAL A 76 -4.40 18.99 -18.58
CA VAL A 76 -3.35 18.09 -18.10
C VAL A 76 -3.46 16.75 -18.80
N ARG A 77 -2.32 16.25 -19.30
CA ARG A 77 -2.17 14.88 -19.76
C ARG A 77 -1.29 14.14 -18.76
N ILE A 78 -1.77 13.01 -18.25
CA ILE A 78 -1.08 12.12 -17.33
C ILE A 78 -0.65 10.88 -18.09
N VAL A 79 0.63 10.54 -17.98
CA VAL A 79 1.26 9.38 -18.60
C VAL A 79 1.94 8.58 -17.52
N LEU A 80 1.71 7.27 -17.52
CA LEU A 80 2.35 6.35 -16.59
C LEU A 80 3.61 5.78 -17.25
N PHE A 81 4.70 5.65 -16.50
CA PHE A 81 5.94 5.03 -16.94
C PHE A 81 6.15 3.74 -16.15
N GLY A 82 6.14 2.59 -16.82
CA GLY A 82 6.14 1.29 -16.17
C GLY A 82 6.11 0.15 -17.18
N ASP A 83 5.88 -1.08 -16.70
CA ASP A 83 5.66 -2.22 -17.57
C ASP A 83 4.16 -2.28 -17.96
N PRO A 84 3.81 -2.30 -19.25
CA PRO A 84 2.41 -2.37 -19.67
C PRO A 84 1.66 -3.62 -19.15
N GLU A 85 2.37 -4.71 -18.84
CA GLU A 85 1.77 -5.97 -18.36
C GLU A 85 1.41 -5.91 -16.87
N THR A 86 2.19 -5.18 -16.07
CA THR A 86 1.97 -5.06 -14.62
C THR A 86 0.87 -4.07 -14.27
N ILE A 87 0.49 -3.20 -15.20
CA ILE A 87 -0.53 -2.17 -14.98
C ILE A 87 -1.93 -2.80 -15.10
N PRO A 88 -2.69 -2.90 -14.00
CA PRO A 88 -3.99 -3.55 -14.03
C PRO A 88 -4.94 -2.83 -15.01
N LEU A 89 -5.49 -3.59 -15.95
CA LEU A 89 -6.43 -3.09 -16.98
C LEU A 89 -7.84 -2.81 -16.43
N SER A 90 -8.09 -3.10 -15.16
CA SER A 90 -9.42 -3.16 -14.56
C SER A 90 -9.88 -1.80 -14.03
N GLY A 91 -10.43 -0.95 -14.89
CA GLY A 91 -11.18 0.24 -14.46
C GLY A 91 -11.09 1.46 -15.37
N ARG A 92 -11.63 2.59 -14.87
CA ARG A 92 -11.47 3.91 -15.51
C ARG A 92 -10.00 4.33 -15.41
N LYS A 93 -9.22 4.12 -16.47
CA LYS A 93 -7.81 4.53 -16.54
C LYS A 93 -7.66 6.03 -16.23
N PRO A 94 -6.99 6.43 -15.13
CA PRO A 94 -6.80 7.83 -14.79
C PRO A 94 -5.72 8.51 -15.65
N PHE A 95 -4.93 7.72 -16.37
CA PHE A 95 -3.88 8.16 -17.31
C PHE A 95 -4.32 7.96 -18.77
N GLN A 96 -3.68 8.68 -19.69
CA GLN A 96 -4.02 8.66 -21.13
C GLN A 96 -3.07 7.81 -21.96
N ALA A 97 -1.84 7.59 -21.49
CA ALA A 97 -0.85 6.75 -22.15
C ALA A 97 0.03 6.05 -21.11
N VAL A 98 0.67 4.96 -21.54
CA VAL A 98 1.67 4.22 -20.79
C VAL A 98 2.95 4.23 -21.61
N LEU A 99 4.07 4.57 -20.98
CA LEU A 99 5.41 4.46 -21.53
C LEU A 99 6.03 3.18 -20.97
N ASP A 100 6.36 2.27 -21.88
CA ASP A 100 6.96 0.98 -21.55
C ASP A 100 8.42 1.16 -21.15
N SER A 101 8.76 0.71 -19.94
CA SER A 101 10.11 0.79 -19.38
C SER A 101 11.12 -0.18 -20.01
N SER A 102 10.65 -1.22 -20.70
CA SER A 102 11.49 -2.22 -21.37
C SER A 102 12.09 -1.73 -22.68
N LEU A 103 11.51 -0.69 -23.29
CA LEU A 103 11.97 -0.11 -24.56
C LEU A 103 13.38 0.46 -24.45
N SER A 104 14.09 0.53 -25.57
CA SER A 104 15.39 1.19 -25.64
C SER A 104 15.28 2.72 -25.48
N ASP A 105 16.37 3.39 -25.12
CA ASP A 105 16.40 4.85 -24.91
C ASP A 105 15.97 5.65 -26.16
N ASN A 106 16.30 5.15 -27.35
CA ASN A 106 15.94 5.77 -28.63
C ASN A 106 14.43 5.66 -28.89
N GLU A 107 13.86 4.48 -28.68
CA GLU A 107 12.42 4.23 -28.83
C GLU A 107 11.62 4.99 -27.77
N LEU A 108 12.10 5.03 -26.53
CA LEU A 108 11.46 5.78 -25.46
C LEU A 108 11.44 7.28 -25.77
N THR A 109 12.55 7.81 -26.30
CA THR A 109 12.64 9.22 -26.70
C THR A 109 11.66 9.51 -27.83
N ALA A 110 11.56 8.63 -28.83
CA ALA A 110 10.58 8.76 -29.91
C ALA A 110 9.13 8.73 -29.38
N ALA A 111 8.82 7.82 -28.46
CA ALA A 111 7.50 7.72 -27.83
C ALA A 111 7.16 8.97 -27.00
N ILE A 112 8.12 9.51 -26.25
CA ILE A 112 7.94 10.77 -25.50
C ILE A 112 7.65 11.93 -26.46
N LEU A 113 8.39 12.04 -27.56
CA LEU A 113 8.20 13.10 -28.55
C LEU A 113 6.82 13.01 -29.23
N ASP A 114 6.34 11.80 -29.52
CA ASP A 114 5.00 11.58 -30.09
C ASP A 114 3.90 12.03 -29.12
N ILE A 115 4.02 11.66 -27.83
CA ILE A 115 3.09 12.06 -26.77
C ILE A 115 3.08 13.58 -26.57
N VAL A 116 4.24 14.23 -26.61
CA VAL A 116 4.38 15.69 -26.45
C VAL A 116 3.81 16.43 -27.67
N SER A 117 4.01 15.89 -28.87
CA SER A 117 3.54 16.50 -30.12
C SER A 117 2.04 16.35 -30.32
N THR A 118 1.43 15.30 -29.76
CA THR A 118 -0.01 15.06 -29.88
C THR A 118 -0.79 16.11 -29.09
N PRO A 119 -1.57 17.01 -29.73
CA PRO A 119 -2.31 18.03 -29.02
C PRO A 119 -3.35 17.43 -28.07
N VAL A 120 -3.56 18.06 -26.92
CA VAL A 120 -4.63 17.71 -25.96
C VAL A 120 -5.99 18.12 -26.55
N ALA A 121 -6.42 17.42 -27.59
CA ALA A 121 -7.71 17.61 -28.20
C ALA A 121 -8.79 17.12 -27.22
N GLY A 122 -9.47 18.05 -26.57
CA GLY A 122 -10.65 17.77 -25.77
C GLY A 122 -11.62 16.92 -26.60
N LYS A 123 -12.02 15.77 -26.05
CA LYS A 123 -12.91 14.74 -26.62
C LYS A 123 -13.87 15.29 -27.69
N ARG A 124 -13.46 15.28 -28.96
CA ARG A 124 -14.38 15.14 -30.09
C ARG A 124 -14.22 13.71 -30.57
N LYS A 125 -15.20 12.87 -30.26
CA LYS A 125 -15.32 11.50 -30.75
C LYS A 125 -15.34 11.55 -32.29
N LYS A 126 -14.19 11.33 -32.93
CA LYS A 126 -14.14 10.93 -34.34
C LYS A 126 -13.91 9.41 -34.36
N LYS A 127 -15.00 8.68 -34.63
CA LYS A 127 -14.96 7.30 -35.12
C LYS A 127 -14.22 7.36 -36.46
N VAL A 128 -12.96 6.97 -36.49
CA VAL A 128 -12.28 6.63 -37.75
C VAL A 128 -12.31 5.12 -37.83
N SER A 129 -13.25 4.62 -38.62
CA SER A 129 -13.18 3.30 -39.20
C SER A 129 -12.13 3.36 -40.30
N ALA A 130 -11.06 2.59 -40.18
CA ALA A 130 -10.10 2.37 -41.26
C ALA A 130 -9.83 0.87 -41.35
N LYS A 131 -10.71 0.23 -42.12
CA LYS A 131 -10.54 -1.07 -42.74
C LYS A 131 -9.67 -0.85 -43.98
N ASN A 132 -8.43 -1.36 -44.02
CA ASN A 132 -7.89 -2.04 -45.21
C ASN A 132 -6.44 -2.54 -45.07
N LYS A 133 -6.31 -3.84 -45.38
CA LYS A 133 -5.34 -4.48 -46.28
C LYS A 133 -3.84 -4.29 -46.00
N LEU A 134 -3.23 -5.37 -45.52
CA LEU A 134 -1.85 -5.74 -45.88
C LEU A 134 -1.92 -6.87 -46.94
N PRO A 135 -1.23 -6.75 -48.09
CA PRO A 135 -0.98 -7.88 -48.98
C PRO A 135 0.26 -8.67 -48.52
N GLN A 136 0.12 -9.99 -48.61
CA GLN A 136 1.21 -10.96 -48.63
C GLN A 136 2.16 -10.68 -49.80
N GLN A 137 3.46 -10.79 -49.58
CA GLN A 137 4.34 -11.31 -50.62
C GLN A 137 5.53 -12.05 -50.03
N ALA A 138 5.68 -13.28 -50.52
CA ALA A 138 6.74 -14.22 -50.25
C ALA A 138 8.04 -13.82 -50.95
N ALA A 139 9.18 -14.13 -50.33
CA ALA A 139 10.44 -14.38 -51.03
C ALA A 139 11.30 -15.34 -50.21
N GLU A 140 11.15 -16.60 -50.59
CA GLU A 140 12.06 -17.74 -50.52
C GLU A 140 13.56 -17.39 -50.64
N ARG A 141 14.40 -17.93 -49.74
CA ARG A 141 15.76 -18.39 -50.06
C ARG A 141 16.24 -19.44 -49.03
N LYS A 142 16.76 -20.52 -49.60
CA LYS A 142 17.22 -21.83 -49.06
C LYS A 142 18.64 -21.73 -48.44
N PRO A 143 19.28 -22.82 -47.94
CA PRO A 143 19.99 -22.85 -46.66
C PRO A 143 21.52 -23.01 -46.81
N ALA A 144 22.25 -22.79 -45.72
CA ALA A 144 23.62 -23.28 -45.58
C ALA A 144 23.86 -23.83 -44.16
N GLU A 145 24.08 -25.13 -44.16
CA GLU A 145 24.55 -26.05 -43.15
C GLU A 145 26.02 -25.79 -42.80
N THR A 146 26.42 -25.79 -41.52
CA THR A 146 27.71 -26.34 -41.04
C THR A 146 27.67 -26.57 -39.52
N ASN A 147 28.17 -27.74 -39.12
CA ASN A 147 28.13 -28.45 -37.83
C ASN A 147 28.94 -27.85 -36.64
N PRO A 148 28.76 -28.40 -35.41
CA PRO A 148 29.37 -27.95 -34.14
C PRO A 148 30.65 -28.73 -33.73
N PRO A 149 31.31 -28.31 -32.63
CA PRO A 149 31.65 -29.24 -31.54
C PRO A 149 31.43 -28.61 -30.13
N VAL A 150 30.84 -29.27 -29.13
CA VAL A 150 31.30 -30.38 -28.24
C VAL A 150 32.14 -29.91 -27.02
N MET A 151 31.80 -30.51 -25.86
CA MET A 151 32.40 -30.54 -24.50
C MET A 151 31.87 -29.51 -23.49
N ALA A 152 31.14 -29.86 -22.41
CA ALA A 152 31.29 -30.86 -21.34
C ALA A 152 32.15 -30.38 -20.16
N GLU A 153 31.51 -30.28 -18.97
CA GLU A 153 31.97 -30.65 -17.61
C GLU A 153 31.15 -29.82 -16.58
N ASN A 154 30.26 -30.38 -15.77
CA ASN A 154 30.41 -31.39 -14.72
C ASN A 154 31.13 -30.85 -13.47
N ILE A 155 30.37 -30.25 -12.54
CA ILE A 155 30.75 -30.20 -11.11
C ILE A 155 29.47 -30.39 -10.29
N ALA A 156 29.19 -31.64 -9.95
CA ALA A 156 28.53 -31.97 -8.70
C ALA A 156 29.57 -31.79 -7.58
N ASP A 157 29.23 -31.07 -6.52
CA ASP A 157 29.94 -31.26 -5.26
C ASP A 157 29.00 -31.30 -4.07
N VAL A 158 29.29 -32.31 -3.26
CA VAL A 158 28.45 -32.92 -2.24
C VAL A 158 28.94 -32.41 -0.90
N VAL A 159 28.16 -31.57 -0.22
CA VAL A 159 28.42 -31.25 1.18
C VAL A 159 27.55 -32.15 2.06
N LYS A 160 28.16 -33.26 2.48
CA LYS A 160 27.72 -34.07 3.62
C LYS A 160 27.86 -33.23 4.89
N ILE A 161 26.74 -32.84 5.50
CA ILE A 161 26.74 -32.36 6.88
C ILE A 161 26.52 -33.56 7.80
N GLN A 162 27.56 -33.87 8.54
CA GLN A 162 27.70 -34.98 9.46
C GLN A 162 26.91 -34.68 10.74
N ARG A 163 25.93 -35.55 11.06
CA ARG A 163 25.19 -35.56 12.32
C ARG A 163 26.16 -35.87 13.48
N SER A 164 26.26 -34.96 14.44
CA SER A 164 26.83 -35.23 15.76
C SER A 164 25.74 -35.65 16.76
N ALA A 165 26.17 -36.52 17.67
CA ALA A 165 25.49 -37.39 18.63
C ALA A 165 24.49 -36.73 19.62
N PRO A 166 23.64 -37.54 20.30
CA PRO A 166 22.60 -37.08 21.21
C PRO A 166 23.13 -36.76 22.60
N TYR A 167 22.63 -35.67 23.20
CA TYR A 167 22.84 -35.35 24.61
C TYR A 167 21.97 -36.25 25.51
N PRO A 168 22.48 -36.67 26.68
CA PRO A 168 21.77 -37.55 27.60
C PRO A 168 20.63 -36.81 28.33
N ALA A 169 19.56 -37.56 28.58
CA ALA A 169 18.41 -37.17 29.37
C ALA A 169 18.83 -36.85 30.81
N GLN A 170 18.43 -35.68 31.31
CA GLN A 170 18.47 -35.36 32.74
C GLN A 170 17.09 -35.64 33.34
N ASP A 171 17.08 -36.61 34.26
CA ASP A 171 15.99 -36.87 35.19
C ASP A 171 15.75 -35.64 36.08
N PHE A 172 14.51 -35.15 36.08
CA PHE A 172 14.00 -34.26 37.12
C PHE A 172 12.86 -34.97 37.83
N SER A 173 13.19 -35.66 38.92
CA SER A 173 12.23 -36.18 39.88
C SER A 173 11.61 -35.04 40.69
N LEU A 174 10.27 -35.08 40.77
CA LEU A 174 9.38 -34.75 41.88
C LEU A 174 9.87 -33.72 42.92
N ARG A 175 9.16 -32.58 42.98
CA ARG A 175 9.02 -31.82 44.23
C ARG A 175 7.62 -31.20 44.37
N ASP A 176 6.93 -31.75 45.35
CA ASP A 176 5.87 -31.26 46.23
C ASP A 176 4.87 -30.18 45.78
N GLU A 177 3.61 -30.60 45.88
CA GLU A 177 2.40 -29.79 45.94
C GLU A 177 2.38 -28.86 47.16
N THR A 178 1.93 -27.62 46.96
CA THR A 178 0.94 -26.84 47.74
C THR A 178 1.04 -25.35 47.39
N PRO A 179 0.03 -24.50 47.70
CA PRO A 179 -1.41 -24.63 47.49
C PRO A 179 -1.88 -23.65 46.39
N VAL A 180 -3.06 -23.92 45.81
CA VAL A 180 -3.68 -23.12 44.73
C VAL A 180 -4.10 -21.72 45.21
N PRO A 181 -3.63 -20.63 44.58
CA PRO A 181 -4.32 -19.35 44.55
C PRO A 181 -4.96 -19.13 43.16
N ASP A 182 -6.15 -18.54 43.20
CA ASP A 182 -7.06 -18.26 42.09
C ASP A 182 -6.41 -18.12 40.70
N ALA A 183 -6.79 -19.04 39.83
CA ALA A 183 -6.52 -18.98 38.41
C ALA A 183 -7.23 -17.76 37.80
N SER A 184 -6.43 -16.82 37.26
CA SER A 184 -6.62 -16.15 35.96
C SER A 184 -6.05 -14.73 35.88
N LYS A 185 -4.88 -14.48 36.48
CA LYS A 185 -4.03 -13.36 36.06
C LYS A 185 -2.63 -13.88 35.75
N THR A 186 -2.25 -13.82 34.48
CA THR A 186 -0.87 -14.13 34.06
C THR A 186 0.09 -13.16 34.75
N SER A 187 1.31 -13.60 35.05
CA SER A 187 2.37 -12.73 35.62
C SER A 187 2.63 -11.48 34.78
N PHE A 188 2.33 -11.57 33.48
CA PHE A 188 2.31 -10.45 32.54
C PHE A 188 1.16 -9.47 32.82
N GLN A 189 -0.07 -9.92 33.04
CA GLN A 189 -1.20 -9.06 33.40
C GLN A 189 -0.96 -8.32 34.72
N ALA A 190 -0.33 -8.96 35.71
CA ALA A 190 0.03 -8.30 36.96
C ALA A 190 1.07 -7.18 36.75
N LYS A 191 2.09 -7.40 35.89
CA LYS A 191 3.05 -6.35 35.52
C LYS A 191 2.42 -5.23 34.69
N LEU A 192 1.47 -5.55 33.81
CA LEU A 192 0.78 -4.58 32.99
C LEU A 192 -0.15 -3.68 33.84
N GLU A 193 -0.91 -4.26 34.77
CA GLU A 193 -1.76 -3.49 35.71
C GLU A 193 -0.90 -2.63 36.65
N SER A 194 0.24 -3.14 37.12
CA SER A 194 1.19 -2.35 37.93
C SER A 194 1.74 -1.15 37.17
N ALA A 195 2.15 -1.33 35.91
CA ALA A 195 2.68 -0.24 35.07
C ALA A 195 1.60 0.80 34.72
N LEU A 196 0.34 0.39 34.56
CA LEU A 196 -0.77 1.31 34.31
C LEU A 196 -1.15 2.15 35.56
N ASN A 197 -1.14 1.55 36.74
CA ASN A 197 -1.41 2.27 37.99
C ASN A 197 -0.30 3.27 38.34
N GLU A 198 0.94 2.96 37.99
CA GLU A 198 2.09 3.87 38.15
C GLU A 198 2.01 5.05 37.19
N ALA A 199 1.55 4.84 35.94
CA ALA A 199 1.35 5.91 34.96
C ALA A 199 0.15 6.83 35.28
N GLY A 200 -0.88 6.32 35.94
CA GLY A 200 -2.05 7.10 36.39
C GLY A 200 -1.77 8.00 37.60
N SER A 201 -0.65 7.79 38.29
CA SER A 201 -0.27 8.51 39.51
C SER A 201 0.69 9.69 39.27
N ALA A 202 0.93 10.05 38.00
CA ALA A 202 1.71 11.24 37.66
C ALA A 202 0.97 12.50 38.12
N SER A 203 1.30 12.94 39.34
CA SER A 203 0.87 14.21 39.93
C SER A 203 1.06 15.34 38.92
N VAL A 204 -0.05 15.97 38.53
CA VAL A 204 -0.07 17.20 37.74
C VAL A 204 0.68 18.26 38.54
N VAL A 205 1.93 18.52 38.16
CA VAL A 205 2.69 19.65 38.66
C VAL A 205 1.91 20.92 38.26
N PRO A 206 1.43 21.74 39.21
CA PRO A 206 0.73 22.96 38.88
C PRO A 206 1.66 23.85 38.07
N ARG A 207 1.19 24.21 36.87
CA ARG A 207 1.86 25.10 35.93
C ARG A 207 2.17 26.42 36.63
N ARG A 208 3.45 26.63 36.96
CA ARG A 208 3.99 27.89 37.48
C ARG A 208 3.51 29.03 36.58
N GLU A 209 2.75 29.95 37.17
CA GLU A 209 2.36 31.19 36.52
C GLU A 209 3.63 31.95 36.11
N MET A 210 3.73 32.21 34.81
CA MET A 210 4.83 32.94 34.23
C MET A 210 4.61 34.43 34.57
N PRO A 211 5.61 35.16 35.11
CA PRO A 211 5.47 36.57 35.39
C PRO A 211 5.15 37.33 34.10
N LEU A 212 4.06 38.10 34.12
CA LEU A 212 3.66 38.99 33.04
C LEU A 212 4.78 40.01 32.78
N VAL A 213 5.47 39.83 31.66
CA VAL A 213 6.37 40.85 31.11
C VAL A 213 5.50 42.03 30.64
N PRO A 214 5.77 43.27 31.06
CA PRO A 214 5.00 44.42 30.62
C PRO A 214 5.13 44.60 29.10
N PRO A 215 4.04 44.95 28.39
CA PRO A 215 4.05 45.09 26.95
C PRO A 215 4.96 46.26 26.53
N ASP A 216 5.87 45.96 25.61
CA ASP A 216 6.75 46.92 24.95
C ASP A 216 5.91 47.98 24.19
N PRO A 217 6.02 49.29 24.54
CA PRO A 217 5.26 50.36 23.88
C PRO A 217 5.69 50.60 22.42
N SER A 218 6.69 49.88 21.91
CA SER A 218 7.18 49.98 20.53
C SER A 218 6.41 49.14 19.52
N ALA A 219 5.57 48.21 19.97
CA ALA A 219 4.83 47.30 19.09
C ALA A 219 3.62 48.02 18.48
N GLY A 220 3.75 48.43 17.22
CA GLY A 220 2.66 49.03 16.44
C GLY A 220 1.38 48.17 16.40
N PRO A 221 0.23 48.75 16.00
CA PRO A 221 -1.08 48.14 16.18
C PRO A 221 -1.18 46.80 15.45
N ILE A 222 -1.28 45.72 16.24
CA ILE A 222 -1.56 44.37 15.76
C ILE A 222 -2.95 44.38 15.13
N ARG A 223 -3.00 44.36 13.79
CA ARG A 223 -4.25 44.16 13.04
C ARG A 223 -4.70 42.72 13.22
N VAL A 224 -5.57 42.50 14.21
CA VAL A 224 -6.30 41.24 14.37
C VAL A 224 -7.31 41.12 13.22
N THR A 225 -6.95 40.40 12.17
CA THR A 225 -7.89 40.05 11.09
C THR A 225 -8.81 38.95 11.60
N TRP A 226 -10.05 39.33 11.95
CA TRP A 226 -11.10 38.37 12.30
C TRP A 226 -11.31 37.40 11.14
N GLY A 227 -11.07 36.11 11.40
CA GLY A 227 -11.20 35.04 10.42
C GLY A 227 -12.58 35.03 9.78
N LYS A 228 -12.61 34.86 8.46
CA LYS A 228 -13.86 34.77 7.69
C LYS A 228 -14.75 33.65 8.28
N PRO A 229 -16.04 33.90 8.51
CA PRO A 229 -16.93 32.91 9.09
C PRO A 229 -16.97 31.64 8.22
N THR A 230 -16.71 30.51 8.87
CA THR A 230 -16.70 29.16 8.27
C THR A 230 -18.01 28.84 7.54
N LEU A 231 -17.90 28.21 6.37
CA LEU A 231 -18.99 27.86 5.44
C LEU A 231 -20.21 27.20 6.12
N LEU A 232 -20.00 26.47 7.21
CA LEU A 232 -21.06 25.81 7.99
C LEU A 232 -22.11 26.78 8.55
N HIS A 233 -21.71 28.00 8.94
CA HIS A 233 -22.68 28.98 9.45
C HIS A 233 -23.60 29.50 8.34
N ARG A 234 -23.09 29.59 7.10
CA ARG A 234 -23.85 30.04 5.93
C ARG A 234 -24.82 28.96 5.41
N VAL A 235 -24.54 27.68 5.68
CA VAL A 235 -25.42 26.56 5.36
C VAL A 235 -26.59 26.46 6.35
N ARG A 236 -26.34 26.74 7.63
CA ARG A 236 -27.37 26.66 8.70
C ARG A 236 -28.49 27.69 8.53
N GLU A 237 -28.20 28.88 8.03
CA GLU A 237 -29.22 29.92 7.78
C GLU A 237 -30.04 29.68 6.51
N ARG A 238 -29.48 28.99 5.50
CA ARG A 238 -30.24 28.63 4.28
C ARG A 238 -31.22 27.49 4.48
N LEU A 239 -30.97 26.61 5.45
CA LEU A 239 -31.86 25.47 5.73
C LEU A 239 -33.21 25.86 6.35
N ARG A 240 -33.39 27.11 6.80
CA ARG A 240 -34.66 27.60 7.37
C ARG A 240 -35.63 28.20 6.36
N GLN A 241 -35.23 28.33 5.08
CA GLN A 241 -36.16 28.86 4.07
C GLN A 241 -37.10 27.75 3.56
N PRO A 242 -38.42 27.99 3.52
CA PRO A 242 -39.40 26.96 3.14
C PRO A 242 -39.18 26.41 1.72
N ARG A 243 -38.57 27.20 0.83
CA ARG A 243 -38.21 26.77 -0.53
C ARG A 243 -37.13 25.68 -0.55
N PHE A 244 -36.21 25.67 0.40
CA PHE A 244 -35.15 24.66 0.47
C PHE A 244 -35.68 23.29 0.92
N ILE A 245 -36.68 23.27 1.81
CA ILE A 245 -37.33 22.04 2.27
C ILE A 245 -38.08 21.36 1.12
N ILE A 246 -38.75 22.14 0.27
CA ILE A 246 -39.46 21.62 -0.92
C ILE A 246 -38.46 21.00 -1.91
N ILE A 247 -37.35 21.68 -2.20
CA ILE A 247 -36.32 21.16 -3.13
C ILE A 247 -35.69 19.87 -2.59
N LEU A 248 -35.41 19.81 -1.28
CA LEU A 248 -34.85 18.62 -0.64
C LEU A 248 -35.84 17.45 -0.67
N GLY A 249 -37.14 17.73 -0.49
CA GLY A 249 -38.21 16.72 -0.61
C GLY A 249 -38.32 16.13 -2.01
N VAL A 250 -38.27 16.99 -3.05
CA VAL A 250 -38.32 16.53 -4.46
C VAL A 250 -37.07 15.71 -4.81
N ALA A 251 -35.90 16.14 -4.36
CA ALA A 251 -34.65 15.39 -4.56
C ALA A 251 -34.67 14.02 -3.85
N GLY A 252 -35.19 13.98 -2.61
CA GLY A 252 -35.35 12.74 -1.85
C GLY A 252 -36.31 11.76 -2.52
N ALA A 253 -37.47 12.23 -3.00
CA ALA A 253 -38.43 11.40 -3.72
C ALA A 253 -37.83 10.84 -5.03
N GLY A 254 -37.10 11.67 -5.78
CA GLY A 254 -36.40 11.22 -6.99
C GLY A 254 -35.34 10.14 -6.71
N PHE A 255 -34.60 10.27 -5.60
CA PHE A 255 -33.62 9.27 -5.19
C PHE A 255 -34.29 7.94 -4.81
N LEU A 256 -35.42 7.99 -4.10
CA LEU A 256 -36.18 6.80 -3.70
C LEU A 256 -36.72 6.03 -4.92
N VAL A 257 -37.25 6.74 -5.92
CA VAL A 257 -37.70 6.14 -7.20
C VAL A 257 -36.54 5.49 -7.95
N LEU A 258 -35.37 6.15 -8.00
CA LEU A 258 -34.17 5.59 -8.64
C LEU A 258 -33.66 4.33 -7.94
N MET A 259 -33.71 4.32 -6.60
CA MET A 259 -33.29 3.18 -5.78
C MET A 259 -34.20 1.97 -6.02
N VAL A 260 -35.52 2.18 -6.06
CA VAL A 260 -36.50 1.13 -6.41
C VAL A 260 -36.27 0.62 -7.84
N LEU A 261 -36.02 1.52 -8.80
CA LEU A 261 -35.75 1.13 -10.19
C LEU A 261 -34.49 0.25 -10.29
N LEU A 262 -33.40 0.61 -9.59
CA LEU A 262 -32.17 -0.19 -9.55
C LEU A 262 -32.40 -1.57 -8.92
N LEU A 263 -33.26 -1.65 -7.90
CA LEU A 263 -33.60 -2.91 -7.24
C LEU A 263 -34.36 -3.86 -8.18
N PHE A 264 -35.28 -3.32 -9.00
CA PHE A 264 -35.95 -4.09 -10.05
C PHE A 264 -35.00 -4.51 -11.19
N TYR A 265 -33.97 -3.72 -11.50
CA TYR A 265 -32.96 -4.10 -12.51
C TYR A 265 -32.05 -5.25 -12.05
N GLN A 266 -31.82 -5.41 -10.74
CA GLN A 266 -31.01 -6.52 -10.21
C GLN A 266 -31.78 -7.84 -10.09
N LEU A 267 -33.12 -7.81 -10.14
CA LEU A 267 -33.96 -9.00 -10.02
C LEU A 267 -34.29 -9.66 -11.37
N LYS A 268 -33.52 -9.43 -12.43
CA LYS A 268 -33.71 -10.20 -13.68
C LYS A 268 -33.30 -11.66 -13.44
N PRO A 269 -34.21 -12.64 -13.55
CA PRO A 269 -33.88 -14.04 -13.42
C PRO A 269 -32.99 -14.48 -14.60
N ASP A 270 -31.86 -15.09 -14.28
CA ASP A 270 -30.98 -15.71 -15.27
C ASP A 270 -31.76 -16.79 -16.03
N ARG A 271 -32.13 -16.45 -17.27
CA ARG A 271 -32.55 -17.45 -18.25
C ARG A 271 -31.30 -18.17 -18.73
N THR A 272 -31.09 -19.36 -18.19
CA THR A 272 -30.28 -20.43 -18.79
C THR A 272 -30.66 -20.64 -20.24
N ALA A 273 -29.80 -20.21 -21.16
CA ALA A 273 -29.80 -20.66 -22.55
C ALA A 273 -28.64 -21.64 -22.73
N VAL A 274 -28.99 -22.91 -22.91
CA VAL A 274 -28.11 -23.97 -23.39
C VAL A 274 -27.71 -23.66 -24.83
N VAL A 275 -26.41 -23.53 -25.10
CA VAL A 275 -25.83 -23.54 -26.45
C VAL A 275 -24.64 -24.50 -26.44
N PRO A 276 -24.68 -25.61 -27.21
CA PRO A 276 -23.51 -26.43 -27.43
C PRO A 276 -22.73 -25.87 -28.63
N GLY A 277 -21.47 -25.51 -28.41
CA GLY A 277 -20.60 -24.98 -29.45
C GLY A 277 -19.14 -25.24 -29.12
N ASN A 278 -18.67 -26.41 -29.55
CA ASN A 278 -17.25 -26.78 -29.69
C ASN A 278 -16.43 -25.63 -30.29
N LEU A 279 -15.25 -25.36 -29.71
CA LEU A 279 -13.96 -25.06 -30.35
C LEU A 279 -12.88 -24.85 -29.26
N PRO A 280 -11.58 -25.07 -29.56
CA PRO A 280 -10.62 -25.71 -28.68
C PRO A 280 -9.97 -24.79 -27.64
N ALA A 281 -9.67 -25.40 -26.49
CA ALA A 281 -8.92 -24.84 -25.39
C ALA A 281 -7.45 -24.63 -25.75
N GLU A 282 -7.00 -23.38 -25.80
CA GLU A 282 -5.61 -23.04 -25.49
C GLU A 282 -5.49 -22.90 -23.98
N THR A 283 -5.03 -23.99 -23.38
CA THR A 283 -4.66 -24.10 -21.96
C THR A 283 -3.40 -23.28 -21.69
N GLY A 284 -3.58 -21.98 -21.48
CA GLY A 284 -2.60 -21.15 -20.77
C GLY A 284 -2.71 -21.43 -19.28
N ALA A 285 -2.03 -22.47 -18.80
CA ALA A 285 -1.89 -22.77 -17.38
C ALA A 285 -1.10 -21.66 -16.69
N GLU A 286 -1.80 -20.62 -16.23
CA GLU A 286 -1.26 -19.66 -15.27
C GLU A 286 -1.03 -20.42 -13.96
N LEU A 287 0.20 -20.90 -13.78
CA LEU A 287 0.68 -21.53 -12.57
C LEU A 287 0.57 -20.52 -11.44
N LYS A 288 -0.56 -20.56 -10.73
CA LYS A 288 -0.74 -19.91 -9.43
C LYS A 288 0.29 -20.53 -8.49
N ILE A 289 1.47 -19.91 -8.38
CA ILE A 289 2.50 -20.30 -7.42
C ILE A 289 1.95 -19.98 -6.03
N VAL A 290 1.19 -20.93 -5.47
CA VAL A 290 0.79 -20.91 -4.07
C VAL A 290 2.06 -21.13 -3.29
N SER A 291 2.63 -20.07 -2.72
CA SER A 291 3.72 -20.22 -1.76
C SER A 291 3.22 -21.14 -0.64
N PRO A 292 3.98 -22.19 -0.28
CA PRO A 292 3.53 -23.16 0.72
C PRO A 292 3.26 -22.44 2.04
N ALA A 293 2.17 -22.81 2.72
CA ALA A 293 1.86 -22.28 4.04
C ALA A 293 3.02 -22.59 5.00
N PHE A 294 3.37 -21.61 5.85
CA PHE A 294 4.45 -21.79 6.82
C PHE A 294 4.08 -22.89 7.82
N GLN A 295 4.99 -23.84 8.00
CA GLN A 295 4.86 -24.87 9.02
C GLN A 295 5.59 -24.38 10.26
N ASN A 296 4.85 -24.18 11.36
CA ASN A 296 5.38 -23.75 12.65
C ASN A 296 6.17 -24.90 13.31
N LEU A 297 7.34 -25.20 12.77
CA LEU A 297 8.27 -26.22 13.26
C LEU A 297 9.32 -25.57 14.18
N PRO A 298 9.88 -26.32 15.15
CA PRO A 298 10.96 -25.83 15.99
C PRO A 298 12.13 -25.27 15.16
N GLY A 299 12.45 -23.99 15.36
CA GLY A 299 13.53 -23.29 14.64
C GLY A 299 13.18 -22.82 13.22
N ALA A 300 11.99 -23.11 12.69
CA ALA A 300 11.55 -22.55 11.42
C ALA A 300 11.28 -21.04 11.55
N LEU A 301 11.64 -20.29 10.51
CA LEU A 301 11.42 -18.85 10.40
C LEU A 301 10.51 -18.54 9.21
N PRO A 302 9.48 -17.69 9.38
CA PRO A 302 8.68 -17.19 8.29
C PRO A 302 9.50 -16.42 7.25
N ALA A 303 9.12 -16.54 5.98
CA ALA A 303 9.80 -15.96 4.83
C ALA A 303 9.75 -14.43 4.80
N PHE A 304 8.74 -13.81 5.42
CA PHE A 304 8.67 -12.34 5.53
C PHE A 304 9.68 -11.73 6.52
N LEU A 305 10.30 -12.55 7.39
CA LEU A 305 11.29 -12.02 8.33
C LEU A 305 12.61 -11.71 7.63
N PRO A 306 13.32 -10.65 8.07
CA PRO A 306 14.67 -10.40 7.60
C PRO A 306 15.56 -11.62 7.86
N ARG A 307 16.36 -12.03 6.86
CA ARG A 307 17.35 -13.13 6.99
C ARG A 307 18.53 -12.81 7.91
N GLN A 308 18.53 -11.64 8.54
CA GLN A 308 19.55 -11.21 9.47
C GLN A 308 19.42 -11.99 10.78
N ALA A 309 20.54 -12.21 11.46
CA ALA A 309 20.53 -12.89 12.74
C ALA A 309 19.69 -12.10 13.77
N ALA A 310 18.99 -12.83 14.63
CA ALA A 310 18.26 -12.24 15.75
C ALA A 310 19.21 -11.46 16.68
N ASP A 311 18.68 -10.39 17.26
CA ASP A 311 19.39 -9.60 18.25
C ASP A 311 19.59 -10.39 19.55
N SER A 312 20.81 -10.89 19.73
CA SER A 312 21.18 -11.72 20.88
C SER A 312 21.09 -10.97 22.22
N ALA A 313 21.32 -9.65 22.24
CA ALA A 313 21.24 -8.87 23.46
C ALA A 313 19.78 -8.74 23.91
N TYR A 314 18.86 -8.55 22.96
CA TYR A 314 17.43 -8.49 23.24
C TYR A 314 16.90 -9.81 23.79
N GLY A 315 17.28 -10.95 23.20
CA GLY A 315 16.82 -12.27 23.65
C GLY A 315 17.35 -12.66 25.03
N LYS A 316 18.57 -12.21 25.39
CA LYS A 316 19.10 -12.36 26.76
C LYS A 316 18.29 -11.56 27.78
N ALA A 317 17.85 -10.35 27.43
CA ALA A 317 17.06 -9.50 28.31
C ALA A 317 15.58 -9.92 28.38
N ASN A 318 15.07 -10.59 27.35
CA ASN A 318 13.66 -11.00 27.24
C ASN A 318 13.59 -12.50 26.90
N PRO A 319 13.69 -13.40 27.90
CA PRO A 319 13.67 -14.84 27.67
C PRO A 319 12.44 -15.29 26.86
N GLY A 320 12.69 -16.13 25.85
CA GLY A 320 11.65 -16.60 24.91
C GLY A 320 11.33 -15.63 23.78
N TRP A 321 11.81 -14.37 23.83
CA TRP A 321 11.62 -13.42 22.76
C TRP A 321 12.86 -13.29 21.88
N GLU A 322 12.64 -13.26 20.58
CA GLU A 322 13.64 -12.95 19.56
C GLU A 322 13.27 -11.62 18.90
N ARG A 323 14.26 -10.77 18.63
CA ARG A 323 14.07 -9.51 17.91
C ARG A 323 14.82 -9.52 16.59
N TYR A 324 14.12 -9.22 15.51
CA TYR A 324 14.67 -9.05 14.17
C TYR A 324 14.45 -7.60 13.74
N GLN A 325 15.51 -6.93 13.30
CA GLN A 325 15.43 -5.54 12.86
C GLN A 325 15.38 -5.49 11.33
N GLY A 326 14.29 -4.99 10.78
CA GLY A 326 14.23 -4.56 9.39
C GLY A 326 14.63 -3.09 9.25
N PRO A 327 14.77 -2.59 8.00
CA PRO A 327 15.08 -1.18 7.74
C PRO A 327 14.00 -0.22 8.26
N LEU A 328 12.72 -0.61 8.13
CA LEU A 328 11.56 0.23 8.45
C LEU A 328 10.67 -0.38 9.55
N THR A 329 10.89 -1.64 9.91
CA THR A 329 10.03 -2.39 10.83
C THR A 329 10.87 -3.17 11.83
N GLU A 330 10.34 -3.32 13.04
CA GLU A 330 10.86 -4.23 14.05
C GLU A 330 9.92 -5.43 14.16
N PHE A 331 10.49 -6.62 14.14
CA PHE A 331 9.75 -7.86 14.35
C PHE A 331 10.21 -8.48 15.68
N ARG A 332 9.24 -8.87 16.52
CA ARG A 332 9.49 -9.59 17.77
C ARG A 332 8.71 -10.88 17.74
N LEU A 333 9.41 -11.99 17.92
CA LEU A 333 8.80 -13.32 17.96
C LEU A 333 8.91 -13.87 19.37
N PHE A 334 7.81 -14.40 19.88
CA PHE A 334 7.82 -15.17 21.11
C PHE A 334 7.78 -16.66 20.76
N ARG A 335 8.77 -17.40 21.26
CA ARG A 335 8.84 -18.85 21.12
C ARG A 335 8.63 -19.53 22.46
N GLU A 336 7.85 -20.60 22.41
CA GLU A 336 7.66 -21.52 23.52
C GLU A 336 7.89 -22.94 23.02
N LYS A 337 8.79 -23.69 23.66
CA LYS A 337 9.17 -25.06 23.22
C LYS A 337 9.60 -25.12 21.74
N GLY A 338 10.24 -24.06 21.25
CA GLY A 338 10.71 -23.91 19.87
C GLY A 338 9.65 -23.44 18.87
N LEU A 339 8.37 -23.48 19.23
CA LEU A 339 7.23 -23.07 18.40
C LEU A 339 6.96 -21.58 18.55
N ILE A 340 6.59 -20.90 17.45
CA ILE A 340 6.17 -19.50 17.50
C ILE A 340 4.78 -19.44 18.13
N ARG A 341 4.64 -18.69 19.22
CA ARG A 341 3.38 -18.46 19.94
C ARG A 341 2.83 -17.07 19.74
N ALA A 342 3.70 -16.08 19.58
CA ALA A 342 3.26 -14.73 19.27
C ALA A 342 4.23 -14.03 18.32
N LEU A 343 3.70 -13.10 17.55
CA LEU A 343 4.44 -12.23 16.66
C LEU A 343 3.97 -10.80 16.87
N GLN A 344 4.91 -9.89 17.10
CA GLN A 344 4.66 -8.46 17.16
C GLN A 344 5.46 -7.76 16.07
N ILE A 345 4.79 -6.91 15.29
CA ILE A 345 5.43 -6.07 14.26
C ILE A 345 5.17 -4.62 14.61
N ILE A 346 6.23 -3.80 14.58
CA ILE A 346 6.21 -2.38 14.94
C ILE A 346 6.81 -1.56 13.80
N ASP A 347 6.11 -0.52 13.37
CA ASP A 347 6.61 0.49 12.45
C ASP A 347 7.69 1.36 13.13
N ARG A 348 8.90 1.37 12.55
CA ARG A 348 10.00 2.28 12.95
C ARG A 348 10.12 3.50 12.04
N SER A 349 9.51 3.45 10.84
CA SER A 349 9.60 4.51 9.83
C SER A 349 8.72 5.71 10.15
N GLY A 350 7.66 5.52 10.92
CA GLY A 350 6.63 6.52 11.15
C GLY A 350 5.60 6.63 10.02
N GLN A 351 5.72 5.84 8.93
CA GLN A 351 4.75 5.81 7.81
C GLN A 351 3.58 4.85 8.07
N GLY A 352 3.78 3.86 8.94
CA GLY A 352 2.86 2.78 9.21
C GLY A 352 3.23 1.49 8.47
N ILE A 353 2.67 0.39 8.96
CA ILE A 353 2.78 -0.94 8.37
C ILE A 353 1.83 -1.00 7.18
N SER A 354 2.35 -1.40 6.02
CA SER A 354 1.55 -1.51 4.81
C SER A 354 0.48 -2.61 4.95
N PRO A 355 -0.73 -2.43 4.37
CA PRO A 355 -1.75 -3.46 4.37
C PRO A 355 -1.31 -4.77 3.71
N ALA A 356 -0.41 -4.67 2.72
CA ALA A 356 0.20 -5.83 2.06
C ALA A 356 1.06 -6.67 3.02
N LEU A 357 1.91 -6.02 3.82
CA LEU A 357 2.71 -6.73 4.82
C LEU A 357 1.83 -7.42 5.87
N LEU A 358 0.79 -6.72 6.36
CA LEU A 358 -0.18 -7.32 7.27
C LEU A 358 -0.85 -8.56 6.64
N ALA A 359 -1.35 -8.46 5.40
CA ALA A 359 -1.98 -9.58 4.72
C ALA A 359 -1.02 -10.75 4.48
N THR A 360 0.24 -10.49 4.11
CA THR A 360 1.28 -11.51 3.96
C THR A 360 1.53 -12.24 5.27
N VAL A 361 1.69 -11.49 6.38
CA VAL A 361 1.93 -12.08 7.70
C VAL A 361 0.75 -12.93 8.15
N LEU A 362 -0.48 -12.46 7.97
CA LEU A 362 -1.67 -13.24 8.32
C LEU A 362 -1.78 -14.51 7.47
N THR A 363 -1.53 -14.41 6.17
CA THR A 363 -1.60 -15.57 5.26
C THR A 363 -0.58 -16.62 5.65
N GLU A 364 0.64 -16.18 5.97
CA GLU A 364 1.73 -17.08 6.26
C GLU A 364 1.59 -17.70 7.66
N MET A 365 1.27 -16.89 8.68
CA MET A 365 1.23 -17.35 10.07
C MET A 365 -0.09 -18.03 10.48
N ALA A 366 -1.22 -17.56 9.94
CA ALA A 366 -2.56 -18.00 10.36
C ALA A 366 -3.37 -18.62 9.21
N GLY A 367 -2.81 -18.70 7.99
CA GLY A 367 -3.47 -19.32 6.83
C GLY A 367 -4.60 -18.47 6.22
N ASP A 368 -4.85 -17.26 6.71
CA ASP A 368 -5.92 -16.37 6.25
C ASP A 368 -5.37 -14.97 5.95
N ARG A 369 -5.96 -14.27 4.97
CA ARG A 369 -5.62 -12.89 4.62
C ARG A 369 -6.38 -11.87 5.45
N GLN A 370 -7.44 -12.28 6.13
CA GLN A 370 -8.38 -11.38 6.78
C GLN A 370 -8.55 -11.74 8.26
N TYR A 371 -9.03 -10.76 9.02
CA TYR A 371 -9.41 -10.92 10.42
C TYR A 371 -10.72 -10.17 10.66
N VAL A 372 -11.48 -10.61 11.66
CA VAL A 372 -12.73 -9.98 12.06
C VAL A 372 -12.47 -9.12 13.29
N VAL A 373 -12.80 -7.83 13.23
CA VAL A 373 -12.70 -6.92 14.38
C VAL A 373 -13.85 -7.20 15.34
N GLU A 374 -13.54 -7.56 16.59
CA GLU A 374 -14.51 -7.84 17.65
C GLU A 374 -14.73 -6.63 18.55
N THR A 375 -13.63 -5.95 18.92
CA THR A 375 -13.68 -4.77 19.78
C THR A 375 -12.79 -3.67 19.26
N THR A 376 -13.16 -2.42 19.55
CA THR A 376 -12.39 -1.24 19.21
C THR A 376 -12.33 -0.33 20.43
N GLU A 377 -11.13 0.04 20.85
CA GLU A 377 -10.86 0.83 22.05
C GLU A 377 -9.96 2.01 21.68
N GLN A 378 -10.30 3.23 22.11
CA GLN A 378 -9.44 4.40 21.89
C GLN A 378 -8.49 4.57 23.08
N LYS A 379 -7.18 4.61 22.81
CA LYS A 379 -6.12 4.84 23.80
C LYS A 379 -5.25 6.02 23.37
N GLY A 380 -5.58 7.21 23.88
CA GLY A 380 -4.90 8.46 23.49
C GLY A 380 -5.06 8.72 21.99
N THR A 381 -3.94 8.82 21.26
CA THR A 381 -3.92 9.04 19.79
C THR A 381 -4.05 7.76 18.98
N TYR A 382 -4.31 6.62 19.62
CA TYR A 382 -4.41 5.32 18.98
C TYR A 382 -5.81 4.73 19.07
N ILE A 383 -6.22 4.07 18.00
CA ILE A 383 -7.33 3.12 17.99
C ILE A 383 -6.74 1.72 18.08
N VAL A 384 -7.19 0.96 19.07
CA VAL A 384 -6.80 -0.42 19.29
C VAL A 384 -7.95 -1.32 18.86
N GLU A 385 -7.77 -2.04 17.77
CA GLU A 385 -8.71 -3.04 17.27
C GLU A 385 -8.27 -4.40 17.79
N LYS A 386 -9.17 -5.15 18.44
CA LYS A 386 -8.94 -6.55 18.79
C LYS A 386 -9.87 -7.40 17.94
N GLY A 387 -9.35 -8.49 17.40
CA GLY A 387 -10.09 -9.35 16.50
C GLY A 387 -9.60 -10.79 16.54
N SER A 388 -10.26 -11.62 15.74
CA SER A 388 -9.97 -13.03 15.57
C SER A 388 -9.83 -13.41 14.09
N ILE A 389 -9.10 -14.48 13.85
CA ILE A 389 -8.89 -15.10 12.55
C ILE A 389 -9.66 -16.43 12.52
N LEU A 390 -10.04 -16.94 11.35
CA LEU A 390 -10.87 -18.15 11.21
C LEU A 390 -10.30 -19.40 11.92
N THR A 391 -8.97 -19.46 12.10
CA THR A 391 -8.26 -20.54 12.80
C THR A 391 -8.41 -20.50 14.32
N GLY A 392 -8.99 -19.42 14.88
CA GLY A 392 -9.09 -19.18 16.32
C GLY A 392 -7.91 -18.38 16.90
N ASP A 393 -6.95 -17.97 16.06
CA ASP A 393 -5.87 -17.07 16.43
C ASP A 393 -6.40 -15.66 16.68
N ARG A 394 -5.70 -14.90 17.53
CA ARG A 394 -6.11 -13.56 17.94
C ARG A 394 -5.17 -12.50 17.39
N ILE A 395 -5.74 -11.35 17.04
CA ILE A 395 -4.97 -10.21 16.55
C ILE A 395 -5.35 -8.93 17.29
N ILE A 396 -4.33 -8.11 17.60
CA ILE A 396 -4.50 -6.76 18.13
C ILE A 396 -3.79 -5.80 17.18
N VAL A 397 -4.52 -4.84 16.62
CA VAL A 397 -3.99 -3.86 15.67
C VAL A 397 -4.05 -2.46 16.29
N TYR A 398 -2.91 -1.76 16.29
CA TYR A 398 -2.78 -0.39 16.78
C TYR A 398 -2.75 0.55 15.58
N ARG A 399 -3.78 1.39 15.43
CA ARG A 399 -3.87 2.41 14.36
C ARG A 399 -3.70 3.81 14.95
N LYS A 400 -2.94 4.67 14.27
CA LYS A 400 -2.75 6.07 14.69
C LYS A 400 -3.80 6.98 14.04
N GLU A 401 -4.42 7.86 14.82
CA GLU A 401 -5.28 8.93 14.29
C GLU A 401 -4.48 10.17 13.83
N PRO A 402 -4.98 10.95 12.85
CA PRO A 402 -6.24 10.76 12.10
C PRO A 402 -6.11 9.84 10.88
N GLU A 403 -4.90 9.47 10.50
CA GLU A 403 -4.60 8.78 9.23
C GLU A 403 -5.05 7.32 9.20
N ARG A 404 -5.33 6.72 10.37
CA ARG A 404 -5.65 5.30 10.58
C ARG A 404 -4.56 4.34 10.07
N SER A 405 -3.32 4.82 9.98
CA SER A 405 -2.16 4.00 9.63
C SER A 405 -1.86 3.00 10.74
N VAL A 406 -1.58 1.74 10.38
CA VAL A 406 -1.23 0.68 11.34
C VAL A 406 0.17 0.96 11.87
N LYS A 407 0.35 1.15 13.17
CA LYS A 407 1.67 1.40 13.78
C LYS A 407 2.28 0.15 14.37
N ALA A 408 1.45 -0.74 14.86
CA ALA A 408 1.89 -2.05 15.30
C ALA A 408 0.73 -3.01 15.20
N PHE A 409 1.04 -4.31 15.14
CA PHE A 409 0.06 -5.33 15.45
C PHE A 409 0.72 -6.51 16.16
N VAL A 410 -0.09 -7.25 16.90
CA VAL A 410 0.30 -8.46 17.62
C VAL A 410 -0.60 -9.58 17.14
N LEU A 411 -0.01 -10.70 16.78
CA LEU A 411 -0.67 -11.95 16.44
C LEU A 411 -0.33 -12.96 17.54
N ASP A 412 -1.37 -13.55 18.14
CA ASP A 412 -1.29 -14.56 19.20
C ASP A 412 -1.83 -15.88 18.62
N LEU A 413 -0.95 -16.87 18.55
CA LEU A 413 -1.15 -18.16 17.89
C LEU A 413 -1.44 -19.24 18.94
N LYS A 414 -2.52 -19.97 18.74
CA LYS A 414 -3.03 -20.94 19.72
C LYS A 414 -2.17 -22.20 19.86
#